data_AF-A0A2V6VDN8-F1
#
_entry.id   AF-A0A2V6VDN8-F1
#
_cell.length_a   1.000
_cell.length_b   1.000
_cell.length_c   1.000
_cell.angle_alpha   90.00
_cell.angle_beta   90.00
_cell.angle_gamma   90.00
#
_symmetry.space_group_name_H-M   'P 1'
#
loop_
_entity.id
_entity.type
_entity.pdbx_description
1 polymer ?
#
loop_
_entity_poly.entity_id
_entity_poly.type
_entity_poly.pdbx_seq_one_letter_code
_entity_poly.pdbx_strand_id
1 'polypeptide(L)'
;MGISTDFPMASSAWSEKLGVTFPLVSDLGRKTLEAYGILDTDPNSRLYRYAKRAYLIIDKNGVVRYVKVLDNPRELIANDDLLAELEKLK
;
A
#
# COMPACT_ATOMS: atom_id res chain seq x y z
N MET A 1 2.95 -7.29 -2.29
CA MET A 1 3.87 -6.61 -1.37
C MET A 1 3.08 -5.58 -0.59
N GLY A 2 3.19 -5.55 0.74
CA GLY A 2 2.61 -4.49 1.57
C GLY A 2 3.67 -3.44 1.87
N ILE A 3 3.28 -2.15 1.92
CA ILE A 3 4.17 -1.03 2.22
C ILE A 3 3.55 -0.22 3.37
N SER A 4 4.32 0.10 4.40
CA SER A 4 3.91 1.02 5.47
C SER A 4 5.09 1.87 5.94
N THR A 5 4.85 2.84 6.82
CA THR A 5 5.90 3.64 7.46
C THR A 5 6.42 3.01 8.75
N ASP A 6 6.08 1.76 9.05
CA ASP A 6 6.47 1.09 10.29
C ASP A 6 7.95 0.72 10.27
N PHE A 7 8.54 0.54 11.44
CA PHE A 7 9.89 -0.01 11.54
C PHE A 7 9.94 -1.44 10.97
N PRO A 8 11.04 -1.82 10.28
CA PRO A 8 11.19 -3.18 9.75
C PRO A 8 10.95 -4.26 10.81
N MET A 9 11.47 -4.08 12.02
CA MET A 9 11.29 -5.05 13.13
C MET A 9 9.81 -5.25 13.51
N ALA A 10 9.01 -4.19 13.50
CA ALA A 10 7.58 -4.27 13.79
C ALA A 10 6.83 -4.99 12.67
N SER A 11 7.18 -4.72 11.42
CA SER A 11 6.60 -5.41 10.24
C SER A 11 6.94 -6.90 10.22
N SER A 12 8.18 -7.28 10.57
CA SER A 12 8.60 -8.68 10.66
C SER A 12 7.80 -9.43 11.74
N ALA A 13 7.73 -8.90 12.95
CA ALA A 13 6.96 -9.52 14.04
C ALA A 13 5.47 -9.64 13.70
N TRP A 14 4.90 -8.64 13.02
CA TRP A 14 3.54 -8.70 12.50
C TRP A 14 3.37 -9.80 11.46
N SER A 15 4.30 -9.90 10.50
CA SER A 15 4.30 -10.89 9.44
C SER A 15 4.29 -12.31 10.00
N GLU A 16 5.15 -12.58 10.99
CA GLU A 16 5.23 -13.86 11.70
C GLU A 16 3.92 -14.16 12.44
N LYS A 17 3.42 -13.20 13.21
CA LYS A 17 2.20 -13.36 14.01
C LYS A 17 0.97 -13.67 13.16
N LEU A 18 0.82 -13.03 11.99
CA LEU A 18 -0.35 -13.20 11.12
C LEU A 18 -0.14 -14.25 10.01
N GLY A 19 1.04 -14.87 9.92
CA GLY A 19 1.35 -15.83 8.85
C GLY A 19 1.31 -15.21 7.45
N VAL A 20 1.75 -13.95 7.32
CA VAL A 20 1.76 -13.24 6.03
C VAL A 20 2.80 -13.89 5.10
N THR A 21 2.37 -14.28 3.90
CA THR A 21 3.19 -15.02 2.91
C THR A 21 3.80 -14.14 1.82
N PHE A 22 3.57 -12.83 1.88
CA PHE A 22 4.09 -11.85 0.91
C PHE A 22 4.97 -10.82 1.61
N PRO A 23 5.90 -10.17 0.90
CA PRO A 23 6.82 -9.22 1.53
C PRO A 23 6.07 -8.00 2.08
N LEU A 24 6.39 -7.63 3.32
CA LEU A 24 6.08 -6.35 3.94
C LEU A 24 7.35 -5.51 3.95
N VAL A 25 7.29 -4.30 3.39
CA VAL A 25 8.43 -3.40 3.29
C VAL A 25 8.16 -2.08 4.00
N SER A 26 9.22 -1.53 4.58
CA SER A 26 9.19 -0.30 5.35
C SER A 26 9.61 0.89 4.48
N ASP A 27 8.76 1.91 4.42
CA ASP A 27 9.06 3.23 3.87
C ASP A 27 9.13 4.27 5.00
N LEU A 28 9.99 4.05 6.00
CA LEU A 28 10.25 5.02 7.08
C LEU A 28 10.58 6.42 6.55
N GLY A 29 11.26 6.49 5.41
CA GLY A 29 11.62 7.75 4.75
C GLY A 29 10.46 8.45 4.04
N ARG A 30 9.33 7.76 3.82
CA ARG A 30 8.13 8.23 3.09
C ARG A 30 8.39 8.58 1.62
N LYS A 31 9.52 8.14 1.06
CA LYS A 31 9.90 8.48 -0.31
C LYS A 31 9.02 7.78 -1.33
N THR A 32 8.69 6.52 -1.06
CA THR A 32 7.80 5.73 -1.93
C THR A 32 6.38 6.27 -1.84
N LEU A 33 5.89 6.51 -0.63
CA LEU A 33 4.53 7.02 -0.44
C LEU A 33 4.32 8.39 -1.10
N GLU A 34 5.32 9.29 -1.02
CA GLU A 34 5.30 10.57 -1.74
C GLU A 34 5.34 10.38 -3.25
N ALA A 35 6.26 9.55 -3.76
CA ALA A 35 6.42 9.32 -5.21
C ALA A 35 5.15 8.76 -5.87
N TYR A 36 4.38 7.95 -5.14
CA TYR A 36 3.13 7.37 -5.60
C TYR A 36 1.88 8.18 -5.23
N GLY A 37 2.03 9.34 -4.57
CA GLY A 37 0.90 10.20 -4.19
C GLY A 37 -0.03 9.60 -3.14
N ILE A 38 0.47 8.66 -2.34
CA ILE A 38 -0.30 7.90 -1.33
C ILE A 38 0.13 8.21 0.11
N LEU A 39 0.92 9.27 0.32
CA LEU A 39 1.18 9.83 1.65
C LEU A 39 0.01 10.73 2.07
N ASP A 40 -0.44 10.62 3.31
CA ASP A 40 -1.29 11.65 3.90
C ASP A 40 -0.44 12.85 4.34
N THR A 41 -0.72 14.01 3.73
CA THR A 41 -0.01 15.25 3.93
C THR A 41 -0.84 16.31 4.67
N ASP A 42 -2.07 16.02 5.07
CA ASP A 42 -2.91 16.96 5.83
C ASP A 42 -2.43 16.99 7.29
N PRO A 43 -1.90 18.12 7.79
CA PRO A 43 -1.45 18.23 9.18
C PRO A 43 -2.58 18.07 10.20
N ASN A 44 -3.84 18.21 9.79
CA ASN A 44 -5.01 17.98 10.65
C ASN A 44 -5.47 16.52 10.65
N SER A 45 -4.95 15.69 9.74
CA SER A 45 -5.29 14.28 9.68
C SER A 45 -4.67 13.52 10.85
N ARG A 46 -5.44 12.62 11.46
CA ARG A 46 -4.91 11.64 12.43
C ARG A 46 -3.91 10.68 11.80
N LEU A 47 -3.88 10.62 10.47
CA LEU A 47 -2.96 9.82 9.68
C LEU A 47 -1.85 10.67 9.06
N TYR A 48 -1.64 11.91 9.52
CA TYR A 48 -0.58 12.76 9.00
C TYR A 48 0.77 12.03 8.94
N ARG A 49 1.36 12.00 7.73
CA ARG A 49 2.60 11.30 7.38
C ARG A 49 2.57 9.77 7.47
N TYR A 50 1.39 9.17 7.41
CA TYR A 50 1.17 7.74 7.18
C TYR A 50 0.69 7.46 5.75
N ALA A 51 0.78 6.19 5.35
CA ALA A 51 0.22 5.75 4.07
C ALA A 51 -1.31 5.87 4.09
N LYS A 52 -1.88 6.48 3.06
CA LYS A 52 -3.31 6.31 2.74
C LYS A 52 -3.56 4.85 2.39
N ARG A 53 -4.77 4.35 2.67
CA ARG A 53 -5.17 3.01 2.23
C ARG A 53 -5.24 3.03 0.70
N ALA A 54 -4.31 2.33 0.05
CA ALA A 54 -4.20 2.36 -1.40
C ALA A 54 -3.83 1.00 -1.98
N TYR A 55 -4.23 0.80 -3.23
CA TYR A 55 -3.95 -0.38 -4.04
C TYR A 55 -3.38 0.07 -5.38
N LEU A 56 -2.26 -0.53 -5.76
CA LEU A 56 -1.57 -0.23 -6.99
C LEU A 56 -1.28 -1.54 -7.73
N ILE A 57 -1.49 -1.53 -9.05
CA ILE A 57 -1.07 -2.63 -9.93
C ILE A 57 0.00 -2.07 -10.86
N ILE A 58 1.17 -2.72 -10.81
CA ILE A 58 2.34 -2.37 -11.61
C ILE A 58 2.62 -3.55 -12.52
N ASP A 59 2.80 -3.29 -13.82
CA ASP A 59 3.08 -4.34 -14.78
C ASP A 59 4.55 -4.78 -14.76
N LYS A 60 4.88 -5.79 -15.60
CA LYS A 60 6.25 -6.34 -15.69
C LYS A 60 7.29 -5.34 -16.23
N ASN A 61 6.85 -4.28 -16.89
CA ASN A 61 7.73 -3.20 -17.39
C ASN A 61 7.91 -2.09 -16.34
N GLY A 62 7.35 -2.26 -15.13
CA GLY A 62 7.42 -1.27 -14.05
C GLY A 62 6.45 -0.11 -14.22
N VAL A 63 5.45 -0.22 -15.09
CA VAL A 63 4.49 0.85 -15.33
C VAL A 63 3.26 0.67 -14.45
N VAL A 64 2.84 1.75 -13.80
CA VAL A 64 1.60 1.78 -13.02
C VAL A 64 0.40 1.68 -13.97
N ARG A 65 -0.43 0.66 -13.77
CA ARG A 65 -1.62 0.39 -14.59
C ARG A 65 -2.92 0.67 -13.86
N TYR A 66 -2.89 0.63 -12.54
CA TYR A 66 -4.03 0.90 -11.69
C TYR A 66 -3.55 1.58 -10.41
N VAL A 67 -4.30 2.60 -9.98
CA VAL A 67 -4.15 3.25 -8.68
C VAL A 67 -5.53 3.46 -8.11
N LYS A 68 -5.76 2.99 -6.90
CA LYS A 68 -6.95 3.32 -6.13
C LYS A 68 -6.54 3.69 -4.71
N VAL A 69 -6.82 4.94 -4.36
CA VAL A 69 -6.69 5.46 -3.00
C VAL A 69 -8.09 5.49 -2.40
N LEU A 70 -8.23 4.98 -1.18
CA LEU A 70 -9.48 5.00 -0.43
C LEU A 70 -9.48 6.19 0.54
N ASP A 71 -10.61 6.87 0.62
CA ASP A 71 -10.80 8.01 1.52
C ASP A 71 -10.86 7.56 2.98
N ASN A 72 -11.41 6.36 3.23
CA ASN A 72 -11.52 5.77 4.55
C ASN A 72 -10.47 4.65 4.73
N PRO A 73 -9.57 4.75 5.72
CA PRO A 73 -8.53 3.74 5.96
C PRO A 73 -9.07 2.37 6.41
N ARG A 74 -10.35 2.32 6.83
CA ARG A 74 -11.05 1.10 7.26
C ARG A 74 -11.70 0.34 6.12
N GLU A 75 -11.83 0.95 4.94
CA GLU A 75 -12.36 0.30 3.77
C GLU A 75 -11.30 -0.56 3.08
N LEU A 76 -11.77 -1.53 2.30
CA LEU A 76 -10.97 -2.47 1.53
C LEU A 76 -11.62 -2.64 0.17
N ILE A 77 -10.79 -2.92 -0.84
CA ILE A 77 -11.29 -3.35 -2.16
C ILE A 77 -11.43 -4.87 -2.11
N ALA A 78 -12.50 -5.41 -2.71
CA ALA A 78 -12.66 -6.84 -2.85
C ALA A 78 -11.54 -7.42 -3.74
N ASN A 79 -11.04 -8.61 -3.38
CA ASN A 79 -9.97 -9.23 -4.16
C ASN A 79 -10.38 -9.48 -5.61
N ASP A 80 -11.65 -9.84 -5.85
CA ASP A 80 -12.17 -10.09 -7.20
C ASP A 80 -12.10 -8.84 -8.10
N ASP A 81 -12.34 -7.65 -7.53
CA ASP A 81 -12.21 -6.39 -8.27
C ASP A 81 -10.75 -6.13 -8.65
N LEU A 82 -9.81 -6.36 -7.72
CA LEU A 82 -8.38 -6.20 -7.99
C LEU A 82 -7.88 -7.22 -9.03
N LEU A 83 -8.38 -8.45 -8.97
CA LEU A 83 -8.06 -9.49 -9.94
C LEU A 83 -8.61 -9.11 -11.31
N ALA A 84 -9.84 -8.62 -11.42
CA ALA A 84 -10.42 -8.16 -12.67
C ALA A 84 -9.59 -7.02 -13.31
N GLU A 85 -9.07 -6.08 -12.51
CA GLU A 85 -8.15 -5.05 -13.00
C GLU A 85 -6.82 -5.64 -13.49
N LEU A 86 -6.29 -6.65 -12.79
CA LEU A 86 -5.07 -7.35 -13.19
C LEU A 86 -5.26 -8.13 -14.51
N GLU A 87 -6.42 -8.72 -14.75
CA GLU A 87 -6.71 -9.47 -15.97
C GLU A 87 -6.70 -8.62 -17.24
N LYS A 88 -7.00 -7.32 -17.12
CA LYS A 88 -6.90 -6.36 -18.24
C LYS A 88 -5.46 -6.17 -18.75
N LEU A 89 -4.47 -6.65 -18.01
CA LEU A 89 -3.05 -6.53 -18.33
C LEU A 89 -2.45 -7.79 -18.96
N LYS A 90 -3.26 -8.85 -19.13
CA LYS A 90 -2.86 -10.08 -19.81
C LYS A 90 -2.77 -9.89 -21.32
#